data_AF-A0A6G2KB59-F1
#
_entry.id   AF-A0A6G2KB59-F1
#
_cell.length_a   1.000
_cell.length_b   1.000
_cell.length_c   1.000
_cell.angle_alpha   90.00
_cell.angle_beta   90.00
_cell.angle_gamma   90.00
#
_symmetry.space_group_name_H-M   'P 1'
#
loop_
_entity.id
_entity.type
_entity.pdbx_description
1 polymer ?
#
loop_
_entity_poly.entity_id
_entity_poly.type
_entity_poly.pdbx_seq_one_letter_code
_entity_poly.pdbx_strand_id
1 'polypeptide(L)'
;MQYPSAIQITGKAPFDKSGVYEAHVTICQVNPTKESVRKNEIPSLWDNQFHLKVDDGTFTITLGDKDRPLPESVFANSPVWVVIKDIFSSNYSVVKVVTDRYVKHNTQPKPDTTRLPIPPNEPPRPSPPDTGISSREAASAKAVGS
;
A
#
# COMPACT_ATOMS: atom_id res chain seq x y z
N MET A 1 -0.73 2.11 -17.33
CA MET A 1 -1.63 1.71 -16.22
C MET A 1 -0.81 1.79 -14.95
N GLN A 2 -1.39 2.24 -13.85
CA GLN A 2 -0.72 2.20 -12.54
C GLN A 2 -1.33 1.07 -11.71
N TYR A 3 -0.51 0.09 -11.36
CA TYR A 3 -0.90 -1.00 -10.47
C TYR A 3 -0.68 -0.58 -9.00
N PRO A 4 -1.65 -0.83 -8.11
CA PRO A 4 -1.46 -0.58 -6.70
C PRO A 4 -0.52 -1.63 -6.09
N SER A 5 0.26 -1.22 -5.08
CA SER A 5 1.11 -2.14 -4.32
C SER A 5 0.33 -2.98 -3.31
N ALA A 6 -0.89 -2.55 -2.95
CA ALA A 6 -1.76 -3.22 -2.00
C ALA A 6 -3.23 -3.12 -2.38
N ILE A 7 -4.02 -4.14 -2.08
CA ILE A 7 -5.48 -4.14 -2.28
C ILE A 7 -6.18 -4.67 -1.03
N GLN A 8 -7.33 -4.09 -0.71
CA GLN A 8 -8.20 -4.64 0.33
C GLN A 8 -9.24 -5.58 -0.29
N ILE A 9 -9.42 -6.75 0.32
CA ILE A 9 -10.42 -7.74 -0.06
C ILE A 9 -11.28 -8.14 1.13
N THR A 10 -12.49 -8.57 0.83
CA THR A 10 -13.45 -9.12 1.79
C THR A 10 -13.96 -10.44 1.24
N GLY A 11 -14.20 -11.41 2.11
CA GLY A 11 -14.69 -12.72 1.70
C GLY A 11 -15.19 -13.54 2.87
N LYS A 12 -15.77 -14.71 2.54
CA LYS A 12 -16.18 -15.68 3.55
C LYS A 12 -14.96 -16.35 4.14
N ALA A 13 -14.86 -16.34 5.46
CA ALA A 13 -13.76 -16.90 6.20
C ALA A 13 -13.92 -18.43 6.34
N PRO A 14 -12.81 -19.18 6.41
CA PRO A 14 -12.85 -20.62 6.65
C PRO A 14 -13.10 -20.99 8.13
N PHE A 15 -13.58 -20.05 8.94
CA PHE A 15 -13.71 -20.17 10.39
C PHE A 15 -15.17 -19.97 10.81
N ASP A 16 -15.66 -20.82 11.71
CA ASP A 16 -17.05 -20.77 12.20
C ASP A 16 -17.28 -19.73 13.31
N LYS A 17 -16.22 -19.18 13.89
CA LYS A 17 -16.29 -18.22 15.00
C LYS A 17 -15.60 -16.91 14.61
N SER A 18 -16.09 -15.81 15.16
CA SER A 18 -15.39 -14.52 15.11
C SER A 18 -14.14 -14.58 15.98
N GLY A 19 -13.08 -13.92 15.54
CA GLY A 19 -11.78 -13.96 16.23
C GLY A 19 -10.63 -13.48 15.36
N VAL A 20 -9.42 -13.64 15.87
CA VAL A 20 -8.17 -13.43 15.11
C VAL A 20 -7.53 -14.78 14.90
N TYR A 21 -7.21 -15.09 13.65
CA TYR A 21 -6.63 -16.37 13.23
C TYR A 21 -5.35 -16.13 12.46
N GLU A 22 -4.45 -17.11 12.46
CA GLU A 22 -3.29 -17.08 11.57
C GLU A 22 -3.60 -17.85 10.29
N ALA A 23 -3.51 -17.16 9.16
CA ALA A 23 -3.78 -17.75 7.87
C ALA A 23 -2.63 -17.50 6.91
N HIS A 24 -2.31 -18.50 6.10
CA HIS A 24 -1.50 -18.35 4.92
C HIS A 24 -2.41 -17.97 3.75
N VAL A 25 -2.11 -16.85 3.10
CA VAL A 25 -2.89 -16.31 2.00
C VAL A 25 -2.07 -16.43 0.72
N THR A 26 -2.63 -17.10 -0.28
CA THR A 26 -1.99 -17.32 -1.59
C THR A 26 -2.86 -16.73 -2.70
N ILE A 27 -2.27 -15.96 -3.60
CA ILE A 27 -2.89 -15.48 -4.83
C ILE A 27 -2.43 -16.36 -5.98
N CYS A 28 -3.36 -16.87 -6.78
CA CYS A 28 -3.05 -17.70 -7.95
C CYS A 28 -3.91 -17.31 -9.17
N GLN A 29 -3.36 -17.54 -10.36
CA GLN A 29 -4.02 -17.26 -11.63
C GLN A 29 -5.11 -18.27 -11.97
N VAL A 30 -5.04 -19.50 -11.47
CA VAL A 30 -5.98 -20.56 -11.83
C VAL A 30 -6.77 -20.94 -10.60
N ASN A 31 -8.08 -21.20 -10.77
CA ASN A 31 -8.92 -21.72 -9.70
C ASN A 31 -8.33 -23.02 -9.15
N PRO A 32 -7.88 -23.07 -7.88
CA PRO A 32 -7.22 -24.24 -7.36
C PRO A 32 -8.24 -25.36 -7.06
N THR A 33 -7.84 -26.61 -7.32
CA THR A 33 -8.64 -27.77 -6.91
C THR A 33 -8.47 -28.02 -5.42
N LYS A 34 -9.46 -28.68 -4.80
CA LYS A 34 -9.41 -29.07 -3.37
C LYS A 34 -8.15 -29.86 -3.01
N GLU A 35 -7.69 -30.72 -3.91
CA GLU A 35 -6.48 -31.51 -3.70
C GLU A 35 -5.23 -30.63 -3.74
N SER A 36 -5.10 -29.73 -4.71
CA SER A 36 -3.97 -28.79 -4.79
C SER A 36 -3.89 -27.89 -3.55
N VAL A 37 -5.01 -27.41 -3.02
CA VAL A 37 -5.03 -26.60 -1.78
C VAL A 37 -4.54 -27.41 -0.57
N ARG A 38 -4.99 -28.67 -0.46
CA ARG A 38 -4.58 -29.55 0.64
C ARG A 38 -3.10 -29.89 0.59
N LYS A 39 -2.59 -30.24 -0.60
CA LYS A 39 -1.19 -30.58 -0.83
C LYS A 39 -0.26 -29.36 -0.88
N ASN A 40 -0.81 -28.15 -0.85
CA ASN A 40 -0.07 -26.90 -0.98
C ASN A 40 0.65 -26.75 -2.34
N GLU A 41 0.09 -27.35 -3.38
CA GLU A 41 0.62 -27.36 -4.76
C GLU A 41 -0.12 -26.33 -5.62
N ILE A 42 -0.23 -25.10 -5.10
CA ILE A 42 -0.87 -24.00 -5.82
C ILE A 42 0.25 -23.16 -6.46
N PRO A 43 0.22 -22.90 -7.78
CA PRO A 43 1.15 -21.96 -8.39
C PRO A 43 0.85 -20.54 -7.89
N SER A 44 1.65 -20.06 -6.93
CA SER A 44 1.47 -18.73 -6.33
C SER A 44 2.04 -17.64 -7.23
N LEU A 45 1.24 -16.58 -7.43
CA LEU A 45 1.72 -15.31 -7.95
C LEU A 45 2.27 -14.44 -6.82
N TRP A 46 1.72 -14.61 -5.63
CA TRP A 46 2.08 -13.92 -4.41
C TRP A 46 1.52 -14.70 -3.23
N ASP A 47 2.26 -14.77 -2.13
CA ASP A 47 1.78 -15.39 -0.90
C ASP A 47 2.39 -14.72 0.34
N ASN A 48 1.64 -14.74 1.43
CA ASN A 48 2.11 -14.26 2.71
C ASN A 48 1.26 -14.80 3.87
N GLN A 49 1.81 -14.77 5.09
CA GLN A 49 1.10 -15.11 6.32
C GLN A 49 0.52 -13.85 6.96
N PHE A 50 -0.70 -13.96 7.50
CA PHE A 50 -1.43 -12.85 8.09
C PHE A 50 -2.19 -13.24 9.36
N HIS A 51 -2.36 -12.24 10.22
CA HIS A 51 -3.37 -12.27 11.27
C HIS A 51 -4.72 -11.83 10.68
N LEU A 52 -5.55 -12.80 10.36
CA LEU A 52 -6.87 -12.59 9.77
C LEU A 52 -7.90 -12.31 10.85
N LYS A 53 -8.47 -11.10 10.85
CA LYS A 53 -9.63 -10.78 11.68
C LYS A 53 -10.91 -11.26 10.98
N VAL A 54 -11.68 -12.08 11.69
CA VAL A 54 -12.97 -12.62 11.24
C VAL A 54 -14.07 -12.07 12.13
N ASP A 55 -15.10 -11.54 11.49
CA ASP A 55 -16.31 -11.03 12.11
C ASP A 55 -17.51 -11.62 11.38
N ASP A 56 -18.35 -12.36 12.12
CA ASP A 56 -19.56 -13.01 11.60
C ASP A 56 -19.32 -13.89 10.36
N GLY A 57 -18.24 -14.69 10.41
CA GLY A 57 -17.84 -15.57 9.30
C GLY A 57 -17.30 -14.85 8.06
N THR A 58 -17.08 -13.54 8.14
CA THR A 58 -16.51 -12.71 7.07
C THR A 58 -15.15 -12.17 7.50
N PHE A 59 -14.19 -12.12 6.59
CA PHE A 59 -12.90 -11.47 6.84
C PHE A 59 -12.75 -10.22 5.98
N THR A 60 -11.91 -9.30 6.45
CA THR A 60 -11.40 -8.19 5.64
C THR A 60 -9.90 -8.08 5.86
N ILE A 61 -9.13 -8.02 4.77
CA ILE A 61 -7.67 -8.05 4.79
C ILE A 61 -7.09 -7.19 3.67
N THR A 62 -5.93 -6.58 3.94
CA THR A 62 -5.13 -5.90 2.94
C THR A 62 -4.02 -6.84 2.47
N LEU A 63 -4.00 -7.13 1.18
CA LEU A 63 -2.96 -7.92 0.52
C LEU A 63 -1.94 -6.98 -0.10
N GLY A 64 -0.67 -7.23 0.18
CA GLY A 64 0.44 -6.37 -0.21
C GLY A 64 0.70 -5.24 0.77
N ASP A 65 1.96 -4.87 0.88
CA ASP A 65 2.45 -3.78 1.73
C ASP A 65 3.75 -3.21 1.16
N LYS A 66 4.43 -2.31 1.89
CA LYS A 66 5.65 -1.65 1.42
C LYS A 66 6.82 -2.63 1.29
N ASP A 67 6.87 -3.65 2.16
CA ASP A 67 7.94 -4.65 2.19
C ASP A 67 7.65 -5.80 1.23
N ARG A 68 6.36 -6.14 1.04
CA ARG A 68 5.89 -7.17 0.10
C ARG A 68 4.79 -6.63 -0.81
N PRO A 69 5.11 -5.76 -1.78
CA PRO A 69 4.11 -5.24 -2.71
C PRO A 69 3.56 -6.36 -3.60
N LEU A 70 2.32 -6.18 -4.07
CA LEU A 70 1.72 -7.06 -5.06
C LEU A 70 2.42 -6.88 -6.42
N PRO A 71 2.86 -7.97 -7.07
CA PRO A 71 3.50 -7.88 -8.37
C PRO A 71 2.48 -7.57 -9.47
N GLU A 72 2.94 -6.93 -10.55
CA GLU A 72 2.11 -6.59 -11.71
C GLU A 72 1.39 -7.81 -12.30
N SER A 73 2.00 -8.99 -12.20
CA SER A 73 1.42 -10.28 -12.60
C SER A 73 0.06 -10.57 -11.94
N VAL A 74 -0.22 -10.08 -10.73
CA VAL A 74 -1.53 -10.24 -10.08
C VAL A 74 -2.62 -9.45 -10.80
N PHE A 75 -2.28 -8.28 -11.33
CA PHE A 75 -3.22 -7.40 -12.03
C PHE A 75 -3.36 -7.76 -13.50
N ALA A 76 -2.29 -8.25 -14.13
CA ALA A 76 -2.32 -8.76 -15.51
C ALA A 76 -3.20 -10.01 -15.68
N ASN A 77 -3.37 -10.81 -14.62
CA ASN A 77 -4.11 -12.07 -14.65
C ASN A 77 -5.55 -11.96 -14.10
N SER A 78 -6.24 -10.84 -14.31
CA SER A 78 -7.61 -10.64 -13.83
C SER A 78 -8.62 -11.59 -14.53
N PRO A 79 -9.49 -12.31 -13.81
CA PRO A 79 -9.59 -12.40 -12.35
C PRO A 79 -8.57 -13.40 -11.75
N VAL A 80 -8.15 -13.13 -10.52
CA VAL A 80 -7.31 -14.04 -9.74
C VAL A 80 -8.11 -14.74 -8.65
N TRP A 81 -7.54 -15.81 -8.09
CA TRP A 81 -8.09 -16.55 -6.96
C TRP A 81 -7.22 -16.32 -5.73
N VAL A 82 -7.85 -15.97 -4.62
CA VAL A 82 -7.20 -15.82 -3.32
C VAL A 82 -7.61 -17.00 -2.46
N VAL A 83 -6.62 -17.79 -2.04
CA VAL A 83 -6.79 -18.91 -1.14
C VAL A 83 -6.37 -18.48 0.25
N ILE A 84 -7.27 -18.63 1.20
CA ILE A 84 -7.04 -18.38 2.62
C ILE A 84 -7.00 -19.75 3.28
N LYS A 85 -5.84 -20.16 3.78
CA LYS A 85 -5.63 -21.45 4.42
C LYS A 85 -5.23 -21.23 5.87
N ASP A 86 -5.95 -21.85 6.79
CA ASP A 86 -5.55 -21.85 8.19
C ASP A 86 -4.25 -22.65 8.37
N ILE A 87 -3.32 -22.14 9.17
CA ILE A 87 -2.02 -22.82 9.34
C ILE A 87 -2.06 -23.97 10.35
N PHE A 88 -3.10 -24.00 11.19
CA PHE A 88 -3.26 -25.00 12.26
C PHE A 88 -4.25 -26.11 11.90
N SER A 89 -4.98 -25.97 10.80
CA SER A 89 -6.00 -26.92 10.37
C SER A 89 -6.03 -27.07 8.85
N SER A 90 -6.86 -27.97 8.35
CA SER A 90 -7.09 -28.16 6.92
C SER A 90 -8.19 -27.24 6.36
N ASN A 91 -8.64 -26.26 7.13
CA ASN A 91 -9.70 -25.34 6.71
C ASN A 91 -9.14 -24.32 5.72
N TYR A 92 -9.89 -24.10 4.63
CA TYR A 92 -9.52 -23.14 3.62
C TYR A 92 -10.75 -22.50 2.98
N SER A 93 -10.57 -21.32 2.41
CA SER A 93 -11.57 -20.60 1.63
C SER A 93 -10.93 -20.06 0.37
N VAL A 94 -11.70 -20.02 -0.72
CA VAL A 94 -11.24 -19.51 -2.02
C VAL A 94 -12.16 -18.38 -2.43
N VAL A 95 -11.57 -17.22 -2.72
CA VAL A 95 -12.28 -16.01 -3.12
C VAL A 95 -11.81 -15.60 -4.50
N LYS A 96 -12.77 -15.38 -5.41
CA LYS A 96 -12.48 -14.84 -6.74
C LYS A 96 -12.40 -13.32 -6.65
N VAL A 97 -11.28 -12.74 -7.09
CA VAL A 97 -11.04 -11.29 -7.06
C VAL A 97 -10.80 -10.78 -8.47
N VAL A 98 -11.66 -9.85 -8.92
CA VAL A 98 -11.47 -9.13 -10.19
C VAL A 98 -10.49 -7.99 -9.92
N THR A 99 -9.23 -8.15 -10.34
CA THR A 99 -8.14 -7.21 -10.03
C THR A 99 -8.16 -5.95 -10.90
N ASP A 100 -8.80 -6.02 -12.07
CA ASP A 100 -8.96 -4.89 -13.01
C ASP A 100 -9.57 -3.64 -12.36
N ARG A 101 -10.52 -3.82 -11.42
CA ARG A 101 -11.17 -2.72 -10.70
C ARG A 101 -10.22 -1.87 -9.83
N TYR A 102 -9.03 -2.39 -9.52
CA TYR A 102 -8.03 -1.71 -8.72
C TYR A 102 -6.97 -1.00 -9.58
N VAL A 103 -6.95 -1.28 -10.88
CA VAL A 103 -5.98 -0.68 -11.82
C VAL A 103 -6.43 0.73 -12.13
N LYS A 104 -5.57 1.70 -11.85
CA LYS A 104 -5.83 3.08 -12.27
C LYS A 104 -5.42 3.21 -13.73
N HIS A 105 -6.40 3.41 -14.60
CA HIS A 105 -6.15 3.85 -15.97
C HIS A 105 -5.76 5.32 -15.92
N ASN A 106 -4.53 5.61 -16.31
CA ASN A 106 -4.02 6.97 -16.35
C ASN A 106 -4.64 7.68 -17.56
N THR A 107 -5.88 8.18 -17.45
CA THR A 107 -6.33 9.30 -18.28
C THR A 107 -5.71 10.53 -17.63
N GLN A 108 -4.49 10.87 -18.05
CA GLN A 108 -3.82 12.07 -17.57
C GLN A 108 -4.31 13.25 -18.43
N PRO A 109 -5.15 14.19 -17.95
CA PRO A 109 -4.74 15.57 -18.16
C PRO A 109 -3.45 15.74 -17.37
N LYS A 110 -2.39 16.18 -18.06
CA LYS A 110 -1.20 16.75 -17.42
C LYS A 110 -1.67 17.56 -16.19
N PRO A 111 -1.00 17.50 -15.02
CA PRO A 111 -1.03 18.67 -14.17
C PRO A 111 -0.47 19.80 -15.02
N ASP A 112 -1.37 20.65 -15.52
CA ASP A 112 -1.00 21.94 -16.07
C ASP A 112 -0.19 22.63 -14.98
N THR A 113 1.00 23.09 -15.33
CA THR A 113 1.76 24.03 -14.53
C THR A 113 0.98 25.34 -14.52
N THR A 114 -0.20 25.37 -13.89
CA THR A 114 -0.87 26.61 -13.55
C THR A 114 -0.19 27.13 -12.29
N ARG A 115 1.04 27.63 -12.48
CA ARG A 115 1.55 28.72 -11.67
C ARG A 115 0.43 29.76 -11.67
N LEU A 116 -0.12 30.08 -10.51
CA LEU A 116 -1.00 31.24 -10.35
C LEU A 116 -0.37 32.42 -11.08
N PRO A 117 -1.14 33.22 -11.86
CA PRO A 117 -0.60 34.41 -12.49
C PRO A 117 -0.01 35.28 -11.40
N ILE A 118 1.30 35.48 -11.48
CA ILE A 118 2.03 36.42 -10.63
C ILE A 118 1.43 37.79 -10.98
N PRO A 119 0.90 38.57 -10.02
CA PRO A 119 0.56 39.96 -10.29
C PRO A 119 1.85 40.68 -10.75
N PRO A 120 1.81 41.45 -11.85
CA PRO A 120 3.01 42.04 -12.42
C PRO A 120 3.38 43.30 -11.65
N ASN A 121 4.00 43.19 -10.46
CA ASN A 121 4.82 44.28 -9.91
C ASN A 121 5.59 43.93 -8.62
N GLU A 122 6.53 42.98 -8.64
CA GLU A 122 7.55 43.00 -7.59
C GLU A 122 8.95 42.66 -8.16
N PRO A 123 9.96 43.54 -7.96
CA PRO A 123 11.31 43.32 -8.49
C PRO A 123 12.00 42.14 -7.78
N PRO A 124 12.92 41.45 -8.47
CA PRO A 124 13.49 40.19 -7.99
C PRO A 124 14.36 40.41 -6.74
N ARG A 125 14.03 39.73 -5.65
CA ARG A 125 14.91 39.60 -4.48
C ARG A 125 16.08 38.67 -4.86
N PRO A 126 17.34 39.08 -4.68
CA PRO A 126 18.49 38.24 -5.00
C PRO A 126 18.59 37.04 -4.05
N SER A 127 18.99 35.90 -4.61
CA SER A 127 19.27 34.63 -3.94
C SER A 127 20.28 34.80 -2.79
N PRO A 128 20.16 34.05 -1.68
CA PRO A 128 21.20 34.06 -0.66
C PRO A 128 22.45 33.30 -1.16
N PRO A 129 23.67 33.85 -1.01
CA PRO A 129 24.89 33.09 -1.18
C PRO A 129 25.24 32.32 0.10
N ASP A 130 25.91 31.19 -0.11
CA ASP A 130 26.48 30.30 0.89
C ASP A 130 27.71 30.91 1.60
N THR A 131 28.00 30.41 2.81
CA THR A 131 29.25 30.57 3.58
C THR A 131 29.46 31.86 4.40
N GLY A 132 29.64 31.69 5.73
CA GLY A 132 30.75 32.37 6.41
C GLY A 132 30.51 33.04 7.78
N ILE A 133 30.94 32.35 8.84
CA ILE A 133 31.69 32.86 10.01
C ILE A 133 31.05 33.98 10.87
N SER A 134 30.52 33.56 12.02
CA SER A 134 30.24 34.42 13.17
C SER A 134 31.52 34.84 13.88
N SER A 135 31.61 36.14 14.17
CA SER A 135 32.02 36.76 15.45
C SER A 135 33.00 37.91 15.22
N ARG A 136 32.50 39.14 15.27
CA ARG A 136 33.30 40.32 15.60
C ARG A 136 32.83 40.88 16.94
N GLU A 137 33.76 40.80 17.87
CA GLU A 137 33.89 41.53 19.12
C GLU A 137 33.94 43.05 18.87
N ALA A 138 33.28 43.84 19.72
CA ALA A 138 33.87 44.98 20.45
C ALA A 138 32.79 45.93 21.02
N ALA A 139 32.75 45.95 22.36
CA ALA A 139 32.54 47.06 23.29
C ALA A 139 31.72 48.31 22.87
N SER A 140 30.74 48.66 23.72
CA SER A 140 30.58 50.04 24.16
C SER A 140 29.93 50.12 25.54
N ALA A 141 30.40 51.09 26.33
CA ALA A 141 30.21 51.22 27.76
C ALA A 141 29.18 52.31 28.13
N LYS A 142 28.78 52.26 29.41
CA LYS A 142 28.44 53.38 30.32
C LYS A 142 27.02 53.98 30.34
N ALA A 143 26.32 53.64 31.44
CA ALA A 143 25.78 54.50 32.51
C ALA A 143 24.96 55.78 32.19
N VAL A 144 23.73 55.84 32.72
CA VAL A 144 23.26 56.62 33.90
C VAL A 144 21.81 57.09 33.71
N GLY A 145 20.93 56.70 34.65
CA GLY A 145 19.56 57.21 34.77
C GLY A 145 19.53 58.47 35.64
N SER A 146 18.66 59.41 35.27
CA SER A 146 18.27 60.55 36.09
C SER A 146 17.18 60.18 37.10
#